data_AF-A0A8B6BV97-F1
#
_entry.id   AF-A0A8B6BV97-F1
#
_cell.length_a   1.000
_cell.length_b   1.000
_cell.length_c   1.000
_cell.angle_alpha   90.00
_cell.angle_beta   90.00
_cell.angle_gamma   90.00
#
_symmetry.space_group_name_H-M   'P 1'
#
loop_
_entity.id
_entity.type
_entity.pdbx_description
1 polymer ?
#
loop_
_entity_poly.entity_id
_entity_poly.type
_entity_poly.pdbx_seq_one_letter_code
_entity_poly.pdbx_strand_id
1 'polypeptide(L)'
;MLASMFVHSFAPYACGSGIPEIKTILSGFIIRGYLGKWTLLTKSVGMMLAVSAGLSLGKEGPFVHVAACCGNIFSYLFPKYGSNEAKKREILSAAAAAGVIVAFGAPIGGVLFSLEEVSYYFPLKTLWR
;
A
#
# COMPACT_ATOMS: atom_id res chain seq x y z
N MET A 1 9.25 -22.07 -7.93
CA MET A 1 9.71 -21.74 -9.30
C MET A 1 8.59 -21.10 -10.14
N LEU A 2 7.39 -21.72 -10.26
CA LEU A 2 6.23 -21.13 -10.96
C LEU A 2 5.76 -19.77 -10.40
N ALA A 3 5.66 -19.62 -9.08
CA ALA A 3 5.28 -18.35 -8.45
C ALA A 3 6.30 -17.22 -8.72
N SER A 4 7.59 -17.56 -8.82
CA SER A 4 8.66 -16.61 -9.14
C SER A 4 8.60 -16.17 -10.60
N MET A 5 8.31 -17.07 -11.55
CA MET A 5 8.18 -16.70 -12.97
C MET A 5 6.92 -15.87 -13.26
N PHE A 6 5.84 -16.08 -12.51
CA PHE A 6 4.60 -15.31 -12.67
C PHE A 6 4.75 -13.86 -12.17
N VAL A 7 5.42 -13.66 -11.03
CA VAL A 7 5.75 -12.32 -10.52
C VAL A 7 6.75 -11.60 -11.42
N HIS A 8 7.76 -12.31 -11.95
CA HIS A 8 8.79 -11.72 -12.82
C HIS A 8 8.27 -11.37 -14.23
N SER A 9 7.28 -12.12 -14.76
CA SER A 9 6.70 -11.84 -16.09
C SER A 9 5.60 -10.79 -16.10
N PHE A 10 4.80 -10.65 -15.02
CA PHE A 10 3.60 -9.80 -15.06
C PHE A 10 3.72 -8.46 -14.33
N ALA A 11 4.64 -8.28 -13.37
CA ALA A 11 4.86 -6.98 -12.72
C ALA A 11 6.20 -6.95 -11.96
N PRO A 12 7.30 -6.45 -12.54
CA PRO A 12 8.55 -6.19 -11.79
C PRO A 12 8.34 -5.22 -10.62
N TYR A 13 7.28 -4.40 -10.63
CA TYR A 13 6.85 -3.53 -9.53
C TYR A 13 6.23 -4.24 -8.32
N ALA A 14 5.85 -5.52 -8.45
CA ALA A 14 5.31 -6.30 -7.34
C ALA A 14 6.42 -6.94 -6.48
N CYS A 15 7.67 -6.83 -6.91
CA CYS A 15 8.81 -7.42 -6.22
C CYS A 15 9.18 -6.56 -4.99
N GLY A 16 9.09 -7.13 -3.79
CA GLY A 16 9.42 -6.46 -2.53
C GLY A 16 8.20 -6.02 -1.70
N SER A 17 8.51 -5.47 -0.53
CA SER A 17 7.52 -5.06 0.49
C SER A 17 6.55 -4.00 -0.05
N GLY A 18 7.09 -2.96 -0.67
CA GLY A 18 6.34 -1.84 -1.24
C GLY A 18 6.17 -0.63 -0.32
N ILE A 19 6.62 -0.74 0.92
CA ILE A 19 6.70 0.36 1.88
C ILE A 19 7.62 1.51 1.39
N PRO A 20 8.86 1.27 0.90
CA PRO A 20 9.72 2.38 0.50
C PRO A 20 9.13 3.18 -0.68
N GLU A 21 8.46 2.50 -1.61
CA GLU A 21 7.79 3.14 -2.74
C GLU A 21 6.56 3.94 -2.28
N ILE A 22 5.77 3.42 -1.34
CA ILE A 22 4.66 4.19 -0.73
C ILE A 22 5.19 5.45 -0.03
N LYS A 23 6.31 5.34 0.70
CA LYS A 23 7.01 6.50 1.30
C LYS A 23 7.41 7.51 0.23
N THR A 24 7.98 7.08 -0.90
CA THR A 24 8.33 8.02 -2.00
C THR A 24 7.10 8.71 -2.60
N ILE A 25 5.98 8.00 -2.73
CA ILE A 25 4.72 8.54 -3.26
C ILE A 25 4.14 9.60 -2.31
N LEU A 26 4.23 9.37 -1.00
CA LEU A 26 3.76 10.31 0.01
C LEU A 26 4.67 11.53 0.18
N SER A 27 5.99 11.34 0.05
CA SER A 27 6.96 12.45 -0.06
C SER A 27 6.74 13.29 -1.32
N GLY A 28 6.06 12.74 -2.32
CA GLY A 28 5.48 13.48 -3.43
C GLY A 28 5.93 13.09 -4.82
N PHE A 29 6.68 11.98 -4.93
CA PHE A 29 7.11 11.42 -6.20
C PHE A 29 6.06 10.44 -6.73
N ILE A 30 5.44 10.77 -7.87
CA ILE A 30 4.40 9.91 -8.45
C ILE A 30 5.04 8.78 -9.26
N ILE A 31 5.05 7.57 -8.70
CA ILE A 31 5.43 6.35 -9.44
C ILE A 31 4.20 5.84 -10.20
N ARG A 32 4.16 6.12 -11.51
CA ARG A 32 3.05 5.70 -12.38
C ARG A 32 2.99 4.17 -12.46
N GLY A 33 1.79 3.62 -12.29
CA GLY A 33 1.55 2.17 -12.39
C GLY A 33 1.77 1.38 -11.09
N TYR A 34 2.39 1.97 -10.05
CA TYR A 34 2.65 1.29 -8.78
C TYR A 34 1.38 1.02 -7.98
N LEU A 35 0.53 2.05 -7.82
CA LEU A 35 -0.79 1.98 -7.17
C LEU A 35 -1.92 1.52 -8.12
N GLY A 36 -1.58 0.70 -9.12
CA GLY A 36 -2.50 0.26 -10.16
C GLY A 36 -3.48 -0.82 -9.69
N LYS A 37 -4.63 -0.93 -10.38
CA LYS A 37 -5.59 -2.04 -10.17
C LYS A 37 -4.95 -3.40 -10.49
N TRP A 38 -4.12 -3.43 -11.53
CA TRP A 38 -3.39 -4.63 -11.95
C TRP A 38 -2.33 -5.06 -10.94
N THR A 39 -1.60 -4.13 -10.31
CA THR A 39 -0.61 -4.46 -9.27
C THR A 39 -1.27 -5.00 -8.01
N LEU A 40 -2.44 -4.49 -7.63
CA LEU A 40 -3.23 -5.03 -6.52
C LEU A 40 -3.63 -6.50 -6.76
N LEU A 41 -4.16 -6.81 -7.95
CA LEU A 41 -4.60 -8.17 -8.28
C LEU A 41 -3.42 -9.14 -8.36
N THR A 42 -2.33 -8.77 -9.02
CA THR A 42 -1.16 -9.65 -9.12
C THR A 42 -0.47 -9.85 -7.76
N LYS A 43 -0.39 -8.81 -6.93
CA LYS A 43 0.24 -8.89 -5.60
C LYS A 43 -0.58 -9.71 -4.61
N SER A 44 -1.91 -9.58 -4.61
CA SER A 44 -2.79 -10.41 -3.76
C SER A 44 -2.75 -11.89 -4.15
N VAL A 45 -2.86 -12.21 -5.43
CA VAL A 45 -2.78 -13.60 -5.92
C VAL A 45 -1.38 -14.17 -5.70
N GLY A 46 -0.33 -13.41 -6.01
CA GLY A 46 1.05 -13.83 -5.81
C GLY A 46 1.37 -14.11 -4.33
N MET A 47 0.80 -13.32 -3.42
CA MET A 47 0.93 -13.53 -1.98
C MET A 47 0.20 -14.79 -1.51
N MET A 48 -1.04 -15.04 -1.97
CA MET A 48 -1.76 -16.28 -1.66
C MET A 48 -0.99 -17.52 -2.14
N LEU A 49 -0.41 -17.45 -3.34
CA LEU A 49 0.42 -18.52 -3.91
C LEU A 49 1.73 -18.71 -3.14
N ALA A 50 2.38 -17.64 -2.70
CA ALA A 50 3.61 -17.71 -1.92
C ALA A 50 3.40 -18.35 -0.53
N VAL A 51 2.29 -17.98 0.15
CA VAL A 51 1.90 -18.55 1.44
C VAL A 51 1.51 -20.02 1.31
N SER A 52 0.72 -20.37 0.29
CA SER A 52 0.35 -21.77 0.03
C SER A 52 1.53 -22.65 -0.39
N ALA A 53 2.56 -22.07 -1.01
CA ALA A 53 3.81 -22.76 -1.30
C ALA A 53 4.74 -22.92 -0.07
N GLY A 54 4.34 -22.42 1.11
CA GLY A 54 5.10 -22.58 2.35
C GLY A 54 6.37 -21.72 2.44
N LEU A 55 6.47 -20.64 1.65
CA LEU A 55 7.61 -19.74 1.75
C LEU A 55 7.49 -18.86 3.01
N SER A 56 8.54 -18.82 3.83
CA SER A 56 8.67 -17.88 4.96
C SER A 56 8.95 -16.46 4.46
N LEU A 57 7.94 -15.84 3.85
CA LEU A 57 7.96 -14.45 3.41
C LEU A 57 7.12 -13.59 4.36
N GLY A 58 7.62 -12.41 4.71
CA GLY A 58 6.89 -11.46 5.54
C GLY A 58 5.63 -10.94 4.81
N LYS A 59 4.45 -11.25 5.36
CA LYS A 59 3.15 -10.81 4.83
C LYS A 59 2.84 -9.34 5.10
N GLU A 60 3.49 -8.76 6.10
CA GLU A 60 3.19 -7.42 6.65
C GLU A 60 3.33 -6.30 5.61
N GLY A 61 4.46 -6.26 4.89
CA GLY A 61 4.73 -5.24 3.88
C GLY A 61 3.74 -5.23 2.70
N PRO A 62 3.49 -6.40 2.07
CA PRO A 62 2.49 -6.52 1.02
C PRO A 62 1.08 -6.05 1.42
N PHE A 63 0.66 -6.29 2.67
CA PHE A 63 -0.65 -5.83 3.16
C PHE A 63 -0.78 -4.31 3.15
N VAL A 64 0.26 -3.58 3.56
CA VAL A 64 0.29 -2.11 3.53
C VAL A 64 0.14 -1.59 2.09
N HIS A 65 0.83 -2.21 1.13
CA HIS A 65 0.72 -1.84 -0.28
C HIS A 65 -0.66 -2.15 -0.85
N VAL A 66 -1.22 -3.33 -0.58
CA VAL A 66 -2.59 -3.64 -1.03
C VAL A 66 -3.60 -2.63 -0.49
N ALA A 67 -3.49 -2.23 0.79
CA ALA A 67 -4.33 -1.20 1.38
C ALA A 67 -4.15 0.17 0.70
N ALA A 68 -2.91 0.60 0.43
CA ALA A 68 -2.64 1.84 -0.30
C ALA A 68 -3.21 1.83 -1.73
N CYS A 69 -3.11 0.71 -2.45
CA CYS A 69 -3.73 0.53 -3.77
C CYS A 69 -5.26 0.65 -3.69
N CYS A 70 -5.90 0.03 -2.69
CA CYS A 70 -7.33 0.19 -2.43
C CYS A 70 -7.69 1.67 -2.20
N GLY A 71 -6.93 2.38 -1.37
CA GLY A 71 -7.11 3.81 -1.12
C GLY A 71 -6.98 4.67 -2.39
N ASN A 72 -6.03 4.35 -3.27
CA ASN A 72 -5.87 5.02 -4.56
C ASN A 72 -7.08 4.80 -5.49
N ILE A 73 -7.60 3.57 -5.56
CA ILE A 73 -8.77 3.25 -6.37
C ILE A 73 -10.00 3.99 -5.85
N PHE A 74 -10.18 4.02 -4.52
CA PHE A 74 -11.25 4.77 -3.87
C PHE A 74 -11.15 6.27 -4.14
N SER A 75 -9.95 6.84 -4.08
CA SER A 75 -9.71 8.23 -4.41
C SER A 75 -10.10 8.56 -5.87
N TYR A 76 -9.93 7.60 -6.79
CA TYR A 76 -10.33 7.75 -8.19
C TYR A 76 -11.85 7.62 -8.42
N LEU A 77 -12.56 6.87 -7.57
CA LEU A 77 -14.02 6.72 -7.65
C LEU A 77 -14.74 8.01 -7.23
N PHE A 78 -14.12 8.82 -6.38
CA PHE A 78 -14.66 10.11 -5.93
C PHE A 78 -13.88 11.29 -6.53
N PRO A 79 -14.40 11.98 -7.56
CA PRO A 79 -13.70 13.08 -8.25
C PRO A 79 -13.34 14.27 -7.34
N LYS A 80 -14.02 14.41 -6.19
CA LYS A 80 -13.72 15.40 -5.14
C LYS A 80 -12.36 15.16 -4.45
N TYR A 81 -11.88 13.91 -4.46
CA TYR A 81 -10.61 13.51 -3.87
C TYR A 81 -9.54 13.24 -4.94
N GLY A 82 -9.94 12.77 -6.12
CA GLY A 82 -9.01 12.54 -7.24
C GLY A 82 -8.43 13.81 -7.88
N SER A 83 -9.11 14.96 -7.76
CA SER A 83 -8.66 16.24 -8.34
C SER A 83 -7.62 16.99 -7.49
N ASN A 84 -7.44 16.60 -6.21
CA ASN A 84 -6.50 17.26 -5.31
C ASN A 84 -5.48 16.25 -4.77
N GLU A 85 -4.24 16.35 -5.26
CA GLU A 85 -3.14 15.46 -4.87
C GLU A 85 -2.83 15.50 -3.37
N ALA A 86 -3.08 16.63 -2.67
CA ALA A 86 -2.90 16.70 -1.22
C ALA A 86 -3.89 15.81 -0.47
N LYS A 87 -5.17 15.85 -0.85
CA LYS A 87 -6.21 14.99 -0.25
C LYS A 87 -6.03 13.53 -0.61
N LYS A 88 -5.54 13.26 -1.81
CA LYS A 88 -5.19 11.90 -2.23
C LYS A 88 -4.05 11.33 -1.37
N ARG A 89 -3.03 12.15 -1.05
CA ARG A 89 -1.98 11.74 -0.11
C ARG A 89 -2.54 11.49 1.29
N GLU A 90 -3.47 12.30 1.80
CA GLU A 90 -4.15 12.03 3.08
C GLU A 90 -4.86 10.67 3.08
N ILE A 91 -5.59 10.34 2.01
CA ILE A 91 -6.26 9.03 1.88
C ILE A 91 -5.24 7.89 1.79
N LEU A 92 -4.15 8.09 1.04
CA LEU A 92 -3.09 7.07 0.92
C LEU A 92 -2.40 6.82 2.25
N SER A 93 -2.12 7.86 3.03
CA SER A 93 -1.57 7.73 4.39
C SER A 93 -2.53 7.00 5.32
N ALA A 94 -3.82 7.36 5.33
CA ALA A 94 -4.82 6.67 6.13
C ALA A 94 -4.99 5.19 5.72
N ALA A 95 -4.96 4.91 4.41
CA ALA A 95 -5.04 3.55 3.88
C ALA A 95 -3.80 2.72 4.24
N ALA A 96 -2.60 3.31 4.17
CA ALA A 96 -1.37 2.65 4.60
C ALA A 96 -1.40 2.35 6.12
N ALA A 97 -1.83 3.30 6.95
CA ALA A 97 -2.04 3.09 8.39
C ALA A 97 -3.01 1.92 8.64
N ALA A 98 -4.17 1.91 7.98
CA ALA A 98 -5.14 0.82 8.08
C ALA A 98 -4.53 -0.53 7.65
N GLY A 99 -3.69 -0.54 6.60
CA GLY A 99 -2.97 -1.74 6.17
C GLY A 99 -2.04 -2.30 7.25
N VAL A 100 -1.31 -1.43 7.95
CA VAL A 100 -0.43 -1.82 9.08
C VAL A 100 -1.27 -2.33 10.25
N ILE A 101 -2.38 -1.66 10.60
CA ILE A 101 -3.28 -2.11 11.66
C ILE A 101 -3.82 -3.51 11.38
N VAL A 102 -4.26 -3.78 10.14
CA VAL A 102 -4.77 -5.09 9.74
C VAL A 102 -3.68 -6.16 9.75
N ALA A 103 -2.46 -5.80 9.37
CA ALA A 103 -1.36 -6.75 9.28
C ALA A 103 -0.87 -7.20 10.68
N PHE A 104 -0.75 -6.25 11.62
CA PHE A 104 -0.23 -6.47 12.97
C PHE A 104 -1.30 -6.65 14.05
N GLY A 105 -2.58 -6.34 13.78
CA GLY A 105 -3.64 -6.37 14.77
C GLY A 105 -3.53 -5.29 15.87
N ALA A 106 -2.70 -4.27 15.66
CA ALA A 106 -2.39 -3.24 16.64
C ALA A 106 -2.87 -1.86 16.14
N PRO A 107 -4.06 -1.36 16.58
CA PRO A 107 -4.62 -0.11 16.08
C PRO A 107 -3.73 1.10 16.40
N ILE A 108 -3.28 1.23 17.64
CA ILE A 108 -2.43 2.35 18.08
C ILE A 108 -1.04 2.25 17.44
N GLY A 109 -0.48 1.03 17.40
CA GLY A 109 0.82 0.78 16.78
C GLY A 109 0.84 1.09 15.28
N GLY A 110 -0.22 0.74 14.56
CA GLY A 110 -0.32 1.03 13.13
C GLY A 110 -0.48 2.52 12.80
N VAL A 111 -1.23 3.27 13.62
CA VAL A 111 -1.31 4.74 13.48
C VAL A 111 0.04 5.39 13.79
N LEU A 112 0.70 5.03 14.88
CA LEU A 112 2.02 5.55 15.23
C LEU A 112 3.07 5.22 14.17
N PHE A 113 3.10 3.98 13.68
CA PHE A 113 3.98 3.57 12.60
C PHE A 113 3.72 4.37 11.32
N SER A 114 2.46 4.65 10.98
CA SER A 114 2.15 5.49 9.83
C SER A 114 2.54 6.96 10.02
N LEU A 115 2.53 7.47 11.25
CA LEU A 115 3.04 8.82 11.56
C LEU A 115 4.56 8.87 11.46
N GLU A 116 5.23 7.82 11.90
CA GLU A 116 6.70 7.74 11.97
C GLU A 116 7.32 7.45 10.59
N GLU A 117 6.74 6.49 9.85
CA GLU A 117 7.37 5.94 8.65
C GLU A 117 6.69 6.34 7.33
N VAL A 118 5.44 6.80 7.34
CA VAL A 118 4.65 6.91 6.10
C VAL A 118 4.37 8.36 5.69
N SER A 119 4.38 9.32 6.62
CA SER A 119 4.02 10.71 6.33
C SER A 119 4.98 11.74 6.92
N TYR A 120 5.47 12.66 6.09
CA TYR A 120 6.21 13.85 6.54
C TYR A 120 5.31 14.96 7.12
N TYR A 121 4.01 14.94 6.79
CA TYR A 121 3.05 15.94 7.24
C TYR A 121 1.68 15.29 7.44
N PHE A 122 1.26 15.12 8.69
CA PHE A 122 -0.06 14.60 9.05
C PHE A 122 -0.92 15.72 9.63
N PRO A 123 -1.91 16.26 8.91
CA PRO A 123 -2.88 17.13 9.52
C PRO A 123 -3.69 16.34 10.55
N LEU A 124 -3.94 16.93 11.72
CA LEU A 124 -4.69 16.29 12.83
C LEU A 124 -6.03 15.71 12.39
N LYS A 125 -6.64 16.27 11.34
CA LYS A 125 -7.92 15.82 10.77
C LYS A 125 -7.84 14.44 10.08
N THR A 126 -6.66 14.00 9.68
CA THR A 126 -6.42 12.68 9.06
C THR A 126 -6.11 11.62 10.12
N LEU A 127 -5.61 12.02 11.30
CA LEU A 127 -5.37 11.10 12.42
C LEU A 127 -6.66 10.45 12.91
N TRP A 128 -7.75 11.23 12.96
CA TRP A 128 -9.06 10.80 13.44
C TRP A 128 -9.95 10.19 12.34
N ARG A 129 -9.41 9.94 11.14
CA ARG A 129 -10.16 9.58 9.94
C ARG A 129 -9.81 8.18 9.48
#